data_AF-A0A537VKQ1-F1
#
_entry.id   AF-A0A537VKQ1-F1
#
_cell.length_a   1.000
_cell.length_b   1.000
_cell.length_c   1.000
_cell.angle_alpha   90.00
_cell.angle_beta   90.00
_cell.angle_gamma   90.00
#
_symmetry.space_group_name_H-M   'P 1'
#
loop_
_entity.id
_entity.type
_entity.pdbx_description
1 polymer ?
#
loop_
_entity_poly.entity_id
_entity_poly.type
_entity_poly.pdbx_seq_one_letter_code
_entity_poly.pdbx_strand_id
1 'polypeptide(L)'
;MAKSVYRRVVVKVSGEALMGPDSFGIHQPTLERIAADLMASQRLGVAIAVVVGGGNIFRGVNVSEKGVARATGDMMGMLATVMNALALESAIEKAGLAARTMSALTMPEVCEAYERGRALRHLEQVLKATNVDGVYSADPKKDKNAARYDRLSHQEAIERNLKVMDTTAFALARENRMPIIVFSIREKGAIAAVLRGKGRATVVGT
;
A
#
# COMPACT_ATOMS: atom_id res chain seq x y z
N MET A 1 7.11 6.42 22.77
CA MET A 1 7.12 6.60 21.30
C MET A 1 5.68 6.75 20.83
N ALA A 2 5.38 7.71 19.95
CA ALA A 2 4.01 7.94 19.46
C ALA A 2 3.49 6.72 18.70
N LYS A 3 2.40 6.12 19.18
CA LYS A 3 1.79 4.91 18.64
C LYS A 3 1.00 5.26 17.36
N SER A 4 1.07 4.42 16.34
CA SER A 4 0.30 4.60 15.11
C SER A 4 -1.21 4.54 15.41
N VAL A 5 -2.00 5.33 14.70
CA VAL A 5 -3.48 5.26 14.73
C VAL A 5 -4.01 4.04 13.95
N TYR A 6 -3.18 3.41 13.13
CA TYR A 6 -3.53 2.24 12.32
C TYR A 6 -2.77 1.00 12.80
N ARG A 7 -3.48 -0.13 12.88
CA ARG A 7 -2.89 -1.46 13.15
C ARG A 7 -2.35 -2.12 11.88
N ARG A 8 -3.04 -1.95 10.75
CA ARG A 8 -2.68 -2.50 9.44
C ARG A 8 -3.04 -1.53 8.34
N VAL A 9 -2.19 -1.44 7.31
CA VAL A 9 -2.41 -0.57 6.14
C VAL A 9 -1.98 -1.26 4.85
N VAL A 10 -2.61 -0.87 3.75
CA VAL A 10 -2.10 -1.10 2.39
C VAL A 10 -1.56 0.22 1.87
N VAL A 11 -0.30 0.24 1.50
CA VAL A 11 0.36 1.40 0.89
C VAL A 11 0.42 1.18 -0.61
N LYS A 12 -0.30 2.01 -1.37
CA LYS A 12 -0.18 2.01 -2.83
C LYS A 12 0.95 2.95 -3.26
N VAL A 13 1.91 2.41 -3.99
CA VAL A 13 3.01 3.15 -4.61
C VAL A 13 2.79 3.17 -6.13
N SER A 14 2.84 4.34 -6.78
CA SER A 14 2.83 4.37 -8.26
C SER A 14 4.19 3.92 -8.80
N GLY A 15 4.23 3.30 -9.97
CA GLY A 15 5.49 2.91 -10.59
C GLY A 15 6.37 4.13 -10.85
N GLU A 16 5.77 5.22 -11.32
CA GLU A 16 6.44 6.50 -11.56
C GLU A 16 7.12 7.05 -10.31
N ALA A 17 6.61 6.75 -9.12
CA ALA A 17 7.23 7.21 -7.89
C ALA A 17 8.58 6.52 -7.64
N LEU A 18 8.85 5.36 -8.26
CA LEU A 18 10.14 4.67 -8.21
C LEU A 18 11.17 5.26 -9.19
N MET A 19 10.75 6.05 -10.18
CA MET A 19 11.66 6.66 -11.15
C MET A 19 12.50 7.80 -10.55
N GLY A 20 12.06 8.41 -9.45
CA GLY A 20 12.76 9.57 -8.90
C GLY A 20 12.94 10.68 -9.95
N PRO A 21 14.18 11.15 -10.20
CA PRO A 21 14.47 12.14 -11.23
C PRO A 21 14.55 11.54 -12.65
N ASP A 22 14.58 10.22 -12.78
CA ASP A 22 14.80 9.54 -14.06
C ASP A 22 13.54 9.53 -14.94
N SER A 23 13.73 9.36 -16.24
CA SER A 23 12.65 9.28 -17.23
C SER A 23 12.08 7.87 -17.42
N PHE A 24 12.76 6.83 -16.90
CA PHE A 24 12.38 5.43 -17.01
C PHE A 24 13.07 4.57 -15.94
N GLY A 25 12.48 3.42 -15.59
CA GLY A 25 13.13 2.42 -14.76
C GLY A 25 12.97 2.64 -13.25
N ILE A 26 13.96 2.18 -12.49
CA ILE A 26 13.93 2.20 -11.01
C ILE A 26 15.15 2.98 -10.51
N HIS A 27 14.90 4.13 -9.89
CA HIS A 27 15.95 4.95 -9.31
C HIS A 27 16.30 4.44 -7.91
N GLN A 28 17.48 3.84 -7.79
CA GLN A 28 17.93 3.15 -6.58
C GLN A 28 17.82 4.00 -5.29
N PRO A 29 18.27 5.28 -5.26
CA PRO A 29 18.11 6.12 -4.06
C PRO A 29 16.64 6.35 -3.65
N THR A 30 15.72 6.40 -4.63
CA THR A 30 14.29 6.56 -4.33
C THR A 30 13.72 5.29 -3.72
N LEU A 31 14.09 4.14 -4.28
CA LEU A 31 13.70 2.83 -3.77
C LEU A 31 14.16 2.61 -2.32
N GLU A 32 15.43 2.91 -2.03
CA GLU A 32 16.02 2.81 -0.69
C GLU A 32 15.33 3.77 0.30
N ARG A 33 14.99 4.99 -0.14
CA ARG A 33 14.23 5.94 0.68
C ARG A 33 12.83 5.40 1.04
N ILE A 34 12.13 4.81 0.08
CA ILE A 34 10.80 4.21 0.33
C ILE A 34 10.92 3.02 1.29
N ALA A 35 11.91 2.14 1.10
CA ALA A 35 12.17 1.02 2.00
C ALA A 35 12.48 1.49 3.44
N ALA A 36 13.27 2.55 3.60
CA ALA A 36 13.56 3.14 4.91
C ALA A 36 12.30 3.72 5.58
N ASP A 37 11.40 4.36 4.81
CA ASP A 37 10.14 4.89 5.32
C ASP A 37 9.17 3.77 5.74
N LEU A 38 9.14 2.65 5.00
CA LEU A 38 8.38 1.45 5.35
C LEU A 38 8.92 0.81 6.63
N MET A 39 10.25 0.78 6.81
CA MET A 39 10.86 0.33 8.05
C MET A 39 10.53 1.21 9.24
N ALA A 40 10.66 2.53 9.08
CA ALA A 40 10.29 3.47 10.14
C ALA A 40 8.82 3.33 10.55
N SER A 41 7.96 2.99 9.59
CA SER A 41 6.54 2.72 9.78
C SER A 41 6.28 1.39 10.49
N GLN A 42 6.99 0.32 10.13
CA GLN A 42 6.90 -0.98 10.78
C GLN A 42 7.33 -0.91 12.26
N ARG A 43 8.36 -0.11 12.57
CA ARG A 43 8.81 0.16 13.95
C ARG A 43 7.73 0.80 14.85
N LEU A 44 6.66 1.32 14.26
CA LEU A 44 5.48 1.81 14.99
C LEU A 44 4.49 0.69 15.35
N GLY A 45 4.79 -0.56 15.02
CA GLY A 45 3.93 -1.73 15.24
C GLY A 45 2.81 -1.89 14.21
N VAL A 46 2.97 -1.30 13.02
CA VAL A 46 1.98 -1.36 11.93
C VAL A 46 2.34 -2.50 10.98
N ALA A 47 1.38 -3.38 10.68
CA ALA A 47 1.57 -4.33 9.58
C ALA A 47 1.28 -3.63 8.25
N ILE A 48 2.19 -3.75 7.29
CA ILE A 48 2.15 -2.99 6.04
C ILE A 48 2.15 -3.95 4.86
N ALA A 49 1.12 -3.86 4.03
CA ALA A 49 1.13 -4.42 2.69
C ALA A 49 1.44 -3.31 1.68
N VAL A 50 2.14 -3.63 0.60
CA VAL A 50 2.46 -2.66 -0.46
C VAL A 50 1.89 -3.15 -1.79
N VAL A 51 1.25 -2.25 -2.53
CA VAL A 51 0.82 -2.47 -3.92
C VAL A 51 1.55 -1.47 -4.80
N VAL A 52 2.33 -1.96 -5.75
CA VAL A 52 3.16 -1.11 -6.62
C VAL A 52 2.68 -1.14 -8.07
N GLY A 53 2.57 0.04 -8.69
CA GLY A 53 2.23 0.17 -10.12
C GLY A 53 3.42 -0.08 -11.04
N GLY A 54 3.18 -0.31 -12.34
CA GLY A 54 4.22 -0.64 -13.34
C GLY A 54 4.59 0.51 -14.30
N GLY A 55 4.03 1.71 -14.11
CA GLY A 55 4.09 2.83 -15.06
C GLY A 55 5.48 3.42 -15.35
N ASN A 56 6.50 3.05 -14.58
CA ASN A 56 7.89 3.39 -14.81
C ASN A 56 8.62 2.46 -15.77
N ILE A 57 8.16 1.22 -15.92
CA ILE A 57 8.72 0.21 -16.83
C ILE A 57 7.79 0.07 -18.04
N PHE A 58 6.47 0.20 -17.86
CA PHE A 58 5.49 0.05 -18.92
C PHE A 58 4.38 1.10 -18.82
N ARG A 59 4.30 2.00 -19.81
CA ARG A 59 3.21 2.98 -19.96
C ARG A 59 2.27 2.53 -21.06
N GLY A 60 1.13 1.92 -20.68
CA GLY A 60 0.18 1.32 -21.62
C GLY A 60 -0.37 2.26 -22.71
N VAL A 61 -0.28 3.58 -22.52
CA VAL A 61 -0.73 4.58 -23.49
C VAL A 61 0.13 4.58 -24.78
N ASN A 62 1.41 4.22 -24.69
CA ASN A 62 2.33 4.29 -25.83
C ASN A 62 2.34 3.05 -26.74
N VAL A 63 1.52 2.03 -26.45
CA VAL A 63 1.66 0.70 -27.07
C VAL A 63 0.44 0.32 -27.92
N SER A 64 -0.75 0.81 -27.56
CA SER A 64 -1.92 0.77 -28.44
C SER A 64 -1.65 1.51 -29.76
N GLU A 65 -0.89 2.61 -29.71
CA GLU A 65 -0.43 3.35 -30.90
C GLU A 65 0.62 2.59 -31.72
N LYS A 66 1.25 1.55 -31.14
CA LYS A 66 2.26 0.70 -31.79
C LYS A 66 1.70 -0.64 -32.27
N GLY A 67 0.38 -0.79 -32.32
CA GLY A 67 -0.28 -1.99 -32.85
C GLY A 67 -0.35 -3.19 -31.89
N VAL A 68 -0.05 -3.01 -30.60
CA VAL A 68 -0.19 -4.09 -29.61
C VAL A 68 -1.62 -4.11 -29.08
N ALA A 69 -2.21 -5.30 -29.02
CA ALA A 69 -3.54 -5.48 -28.44
C ALA A 69 -3.56 -5.04 -26.97
N ARG A 70 -4.64 -4.36 -26.56
CA ARG A 70 -4.79 -3.83 -25.19
C ARG A 70 -4.56 -4.88 -24.11
N ALA A 71 -5.10 -6.08 -24.29
CA ALA A 71 -4.91 -7.19 -23.34
C ALA A 71 -3.44 -7.59 -23.16
N THR A 72 -2.65 -7.58 -24.24
CA THR A 72 -1.20 -7.82 -24.20
C THR A 72 -0.48 -6.70 -23.47
N GLY A 73 -0.87 -5.44 -23.72
CA GLY A 73 -0.35 -4.29 -22.98
C GLY A 73 -0.65 -4.37 -21.47
N ASP A 74 -1.85 -4.78 -21.08
CA ASP A 74 -2.22 -4.96 -19.68
C ASP A 74 -1.37 -6.07 -19.01
N MET A 75 -1.11 -7.18 -19.72
CA MET A 75 -0.19 -8.22 -19.24
C MET A 75 1.23 -7.70 -19.05
N MET A 76 1.77 -6.91 -20.00
CA MET A 76 3.08 -6.27 -19.84
C MET A 76 3.11 -5.32 -18.64
N GLY A 77 2.01 -4.60 -18.40
CA GLY A 77 1.82 -3.78 -17.22
C GLY A 77 1.84 -4.58 -15.91
N MET A 78 1.18 -5.74 -15.86
CA MET A 78 1.21 -6.65 -14.71
C MET A 78 2.61 -7.26 -14.48
N LEU A 79 3.37 -7.55 -15.54
CA LEU A 79 4.76 -8.00 -15.38
C LEU A 79 5.65 -6.87 -14.83
N ALA A 80 5.43 -5.64 -15.28
CA ALA A 80 6.13 -4.47 -14.75
C ALA A 80 5.85 -4.24 -13.25
N THR A 81 4.63 -4.52 -12.74
CA THR A 81 4.37 -4.45 -11.30
C THR A 81 5.15 -5.50 -10.52
N VAL A 82 5.28 -6.73 -11.05
CA VAL A 82 6.09 -7.79 -10.43
C VAL A 82 7.57 -7.39 -10.36
N MET A 83 8.13 -6.84 -11.45
CA MET A 83 9.52 -6.34 -11.45
C MET A 83 9.76 -5.29 -10.36
N ASN A 84 8.84 -4.34 -10.22
CA ASN A 84 8.94 -3.33 -9.17
C ASN A 84 8.77 -3.90 -7.76
N ALA A 85 7.90 -4.90 -7.59
CA ALA A 85 7.68 -5.55 -6.31
C ALA A 85 8.94 -6.28 -5.83
N LEU A 86 9.61 -7.02 -6.73
CA LEU A 86 10.87 -7.70 -6.45
C LEU A 86 11.99 -6.72 -6.09
N ALA A 87 12.11 -5.61 -6.82
CA ALA A 87 13.08 -4.57 -6.50
C ALA A 87 12.81 -3.99 -5.11
N LEU A 88 11.55 -3.71 -4.79
CA LEU A 88 11.17 -3.17 -3.49
C LEU A 88 11.37 -4.19 -2.36
N GLU A 89 11.06 -5.47 -2.56
CA GLU A 89 11.35 -6.55 -1.62
C GLU A 89 12.84 -6.59 -1.30
N SER A 90 13.70 -6.63 -2.32
CA SER A 90 15.16 -6.63 -2.13
C SER A 90 15.64 -5.41 -1.34
N ALA A 91 15.11 -4.22 -1.64
CA ALA A 91 15.44 -3.00 -0.91
C ALA A 91 14.98 -3.03 0.56
N ILE A 92 13.79 -3.60 0.84
CA ILE A 92 13.26 -3.77 2.20
C ILE A 92 14.08 -4.80 2.98
N GLU A 93 14.46 -5.91 2.35
CA GLU A 93 15.31 -6.95 2.95
C GLU A 93 16.71 -6.42 3.27
N LYS A 94 17.32 -5.67 2.34
CA LYS A 94 18.60 -4.97 2.58
C LYS A 94 18.51 -3.98 3.74
N ALA A 95 17.34 -3.42 3.97
CA ALA A 95 17.08 -2.52 5.09
C ALA A 95 16.87 -3.29 6.42
N GLY A 96 16.77 -4.63 6.39
CA GLY A 96 16.67 -5.47 7.58
C GLY A 96 15.24 -5.83 7.99
N LEU A 97 14.27 -5.74 7.08
CA LEU A 97 12.91 -6.22 7.29
C LEU A 97 12.62 -7.43 6.40
N ALA A 98 11.87 -8.40 6.92
CA ALA A 98 11.30 -9.43 6.08
C ALA A 98 10.20 -8.85 5.17
N ALA A 99 10.25 -9.17 3.89
CA ALA A 99 9.23 -8.84 2.89
C ALA A 99 9.05 -10.03 1.95
N ARG A 100 7.85 -10.20 1.37
CA ARG A 100 7.58 -11.25 0.38
C ARG A 100 6.72 -10.69 -0.73
N THR A 101 7.18 -10.85 -1.97
CA THR A 101 6.41 -10.51 -3.16
C THR A 101 5.38 -11.58 -3.43
N MET A 102 4.14 -11.13 -3.66
CA MET A 102 3.03 -11.98 -4.05
C MET A 102 2.43 -11.45 -5.35
N SER A 103 2.18 -12.34 -6.31
CA SER A 103 1.66 -11.98 -7.63
C SER A 103 0.32 -12.68 -7.90
N ALA A 104 -0.61 -11.96 -8.53
CA ALA A 104 -1.83 -12.56 -9.06
C ALA A 104 -1.56 -13.50 -10.24
N LEU A 105 -0.46 -13.29 -10.96
CA LEU A 105 0.05 -14.21 -11.98
C LEU A 105 0.96 -15.22 -11.32
N THR A 106 0.67 -16.52 -11.50
CA THR A 106 1.50 -17.59 -10.95
C THR A 106 2.87 -17.62 -11.63
N MET A 107 3.93 -17.40 -10.86
CA MET A 107 5.31 -17.39 -11.34
C MET A 107 6.21 -18.16 -10.35
N PRO A 108 6.16 -19.51 -10.36
CA PRO A 108 6.70 -20.34 -9.26
C PRO A 108 8.18 -20.12 -8.93
N GLU A 109 8.97 -19.79 -9.94
CA GLU A 109 10.42 -19.54 -9.80
C GLU A 109 10.75 -18.09 -9.43
N VAL A 110 9.77 -17.19 -9.43
CA VAL A 110 9.98 -15.74 -9.29
C VAL A 110 9.42 -15.20 -7.98
N CYS A 111 8.17 -15.52 -7.67
CA CYS A 111 7.52 -15.02 -6.46
C CYS A 111 6.32 -15.89 -6.06
N GLU A 112 5.82 -15.69 -4.84
CA GLU A 112 4.67 -16.43 -4.37
C GLU A 112 3.39 -16.05 -5.14
N ALA A 113 2.52 -17.03 -5.38
CA ALA A 113 1.17 -16.72 -5.85
C ALA A 113 0.38 -16.01 -4.75
N TYR A 114 -0.38 -14.98 -5.13
CA TYR A 114 -1.23 -14.25 -4.20
C TYR A 114 -2.39 -15.15 -3.73
N GLU A 115 -2.43 -15.37 -2.42
CA GLU A 115 -3.50 -16.05 -1.71
C GLU A 115 -3.82 -15.22 -0.45
N ARG A 116 -5.09 -14.85 -0.28
CA ARG A 116 -5.50 -13.90 0.77
C ARG A 116 -5.11 -14.37 2.17
N GLY A 117 -5.31 -15.64 2.50
CA GLY A 117 -4.96 -16.22 3.79
C GLY A 117 -3.45 -16.17 4.03
N ARG A 118 -2.64 -16.46 3.01
CA ARG A 118 -1.18 -16.33 3.09
C ARG A 118 -0.73 -14.89 3.28
N ALA A 119 -1.30 -13.94 2.54
CA ALA A 119 -0.99 -12.53 2.71
C ALA A 119 -1.31 -12.06 4.15
N LEU A 120 -2.43 -12.52 4.73
CA LEU A 120 -2.76 -12.24 6.13
C LEU A 120 -1.77 -12.87 7.11
N ARG A 121 -1.31 -14.12 6.89
CA ARG A 121 -0.28 -14.76 7.73
C ARG A 121 1.04 -13.99 7.72
N HIS A 122 1.49 -13.53 6.55
CA HIS A 122 2.67 -12.66 6.43
C HIS A 122 2.52 -11.36 7.22
N LEU A 123 1.32 -10.78 7.24
CA LEU A 123 1.01 -9.58 8.03
C LEU A 123 0.85 -9.85 9.54
N GLU A 124 0.48 -11.07 9.93
CA GLU A 124 0.29 -11.48 11.33
C GLU A 124 1.59 -11.75 12.07
N GLN A 125 2.61 -12.28 11.38
CA GLN A 125 3.95 -12.54 11.96
C GLN A 125 4.65 -11.26 12.44
N VAL A 126 4.15 -10.08 12.07
CA VAL A 126 4.67 -8.75 12.45
C VAL A 126 3.99 -8.19 13.72
N LEU A 127 3.02 -8.89 14.32
CA LEU A 127 2.27 -8.40 15.48
C LEU A 127 2.78 -8.98 16.81
N LYS A 128 3.45 -8.17 17.63
CA LYS A 128 3.62 -8.44 19.08
C LYS A 128 2.36 -7.99 19.84
N ALA A 129 1.74 -8.91 20.58
CA ALA A 129 0.45 -8.74 21.27
C ALA A 129 0.50 -7.78 22.47
N THR A 130 -0.57 -6.99 22.69
CA THR A 130 -0.91 -6.31 23.98
C THR A 130 -2.45 -6.14 24.14
N ASN A 131 -2.93 -6.00 25.38
CA ASN A 131 -4.30 -6.28 25.86
C ASN A 131 -5.35 -5.13 25.81
N VAL A 132 -5.65 -4.49 24.66
CA VAL A 132 -6.90 -3.68 24.50
C VAL A 132 -7.25 -3.38 23.02
N ASP A 133 -8.54 -3.23 22.69
CA ASP A 133 -9.11 -3.34 21.33
C ASP A 133 -9.70 -2.07 20.68
N GLY A 134 -9.48 -0.85 21.21
CA GLY A 134 -9.95 0.36 20.53
C GLY A 134 -9.80 1.67 21.32
N VAL A 135 -10.24 2.77 20.72
CA VAL A 135 -10.32 4.11 21.34
C VAL A 135 -11.76 4.60 21.24
N TYR A 136 -12.32 4.95 22.39
CA TYR A 136 -13.69 5.39 22.63
C TYR A 136 -13.64 6.70 23.44
N SER A 137 -14.70 7.50 23.46
CA SER A 137 -14.74 8.73 24.27
C SER A 137 -14.77 8.47 25.79
N ALA A 138 -15.01 7.23 26.24
CA ALA A 138 -14.95 6.77 27.64
C ALA A 138 -14.78 5.22 27.72
N ASP A 139 -14.53 4.65 28.92
CA ASP A 139 -14.42 3.20 29.16
C ASP A 139 -15.78 2.50 28.92
N PRO A 140 -15.92 1.65 27.87
CA PRO A 140 -17.20 1.07 27.47
C PRO A 140 -17.76 0.03 28.45
N LYS A 141 -16.96 -0.42 29.44
CA LYS A 141 -17.45 -1.25 30.54
C LYS A 141 -18.09 -0.43 31.67
N LYS A 142 -17.85 0.88 31.71
CA LYS A 142 -18.30 1.79 32.78
C LYS A 142 -19.24 2.88 32.30
N ASP A 143 -19.20 3.25 31.02
CA ASP A 143 -20.04 4.27 30.42
C ASP A 143 -20.67 3.74 29.11
N LYS A 144 -22.01 3.72 29.06
CA LYS A 144 -22.78 3.20 27.91
C LYS A 144 -22.86 4.18 26.73
N ASN A 145 -22.43 5.43 26.89
CA ASN A 145 -22.56 6.49 25.88
C ASN A 145 -21.23 6.84 25.17
N ALA A 146 -20.23 5.97 25.23
CA ALA A 146 -18.92 6.24 24.66
C ALA A 146 -18.97 6.30 23.11
N ALA A 147 -18.74 7.48 22.54
CA ALA A 147 -18.77 7.77 21.11
C ALA A 147 -17.38 7.67 20.46
N ARG A 148 -17.35 7.33 19.17
CA ARG A 148 -16.14 7.14 18.35
C ARG A 148 -16.24 7.99 17.07
N TYR A 149 -15.18 8.73 16.73
CA TYR A 149 -15.13 9.73 15.62
C TYR A 149 -14.11 9.31 14.52
N ASP A 150 -14.06 9.76 13.25
CA ASP A 150 -14.94 10.44 12.24
C ASP A 150 -14.28 10.21 10.83
N ARG A 151 -15.00 9.91 9.72
CA ARG A 151 -14.44 9.43 8.42
C ARG A 151 -15.21 9.91 7.17
N LEU A 152 -14.65 9.69 5.96
CA LEU A 152 -15.29 9.86 4.63
C LEU A 152 -15.50 8.49 3.95
N SER A 153 -16.66 8.23 3.34
CA SER A 153 -17.09 6.89 2.89
C SER A 153 -16.58 6.48 1.50
N HIS A 154 -16.50 5.17 1.24
CA HIS A 154 -16.23 4.63 -0.11
C HIS A 154 -17.29 5.02 -1.14
N GLN A 155 -18.52 5.31 -0.69
CA GLN A 155 -19.65 5.70 -1.54
C GLN A 155 -19.40 7.09 -2.17
N GLU A 156 -18.95 8.05 -1.37
CA GLU A 156 -18.65 9.41 -1.82
C GLU A 156 -17.51 9.48 -2.84
N ALA A 157 -16.55 8.55 -2.77
CA ALA A 157 -15.45 8.47 -3.74
C ALA A 157 -15.92 8.00 -5.12
N ILE A 158 -16.94 7.12 -5.18
CA ILE A 158 -17.55 6.65 -6.43
C ILE A 158 -18.43 7.75 -7.03
N GLU A 159 -19.29 8.35 -6.22
CA GLU A 159 -20.23 9.40 -6.68
C GLU A 159 -19.51 10.61 -7.28
N ARG A 160 -18.32 10.93 -6.78
CA ARG A 160 -17.47 12.03 -7.26
C ARG A 160 -16.47 11.62 -8.34
N ASN A 161 -16.52 10.38 -8.82
CA ASN A 161 -15.67 9.85 -9.89
C ASN A 161 -14.16 10.02 -9.62
N LEU A 162 -13.74 9.86 -8.35
CA LEU A 162 -12.35 10.09 -7.92
C LEU A 162 -11.46 8.90 -8.31
N LYS A 163 -10.37 9.16 -9.06
CA LYS A 163 -9.37 8.14 -9.44
C LYS A 163 -8.45 7.78 -8.26
N VAL A 164 -8.95 6.96 -7.34
CA VAL A 164 -8.23 6.54 -6.11
C VAL A 164 -7.27 5.36 -6.37
N MET A 165 -7.73 4.33 -7.08
CA MET A 165 -6.97 3.14 -7.52
C MET A 165 -7.72 2.42 -8.65
N ASP A 166 -7.20 1.32 -9.18
CA ASP A 166 -7.94 0.49 -10.13
C ASP A 166 -9.22 -0.09 -9.51
N THR A 167 -10.22 -0.37 -10.35
CA THR A 167 -11.57 -0.72 -9.92
C THR A 167 -11.60 -1.96 -9.03
N THR A 168 -10.75 -2.95 -9.31
CA THR A 168 -10.68 -4.22 -8.58
C THR A 168 -10.09 -4.03 -7.18
N ALA A 169 -9.00 -3.28 -7.07
CA ALA A 169 -8.41 -2.95 -5.78
C ALA A 169 -9.34 -2.09 -4.90
N PHE A 170 -10.09 -1.16 -5.50
CA PHE A 170 -11.07 -0.34 -4.78
C PHE A 170 -12.24 -1.17 -4.26
N ALA A 171 -12.79 -2.07 -5.09
CA ALA A 171 -13.87 -2.98 -4.70
C ALA A 171 -13.45 -3.88 -3.53
N LEU A 172 -12.24 -4.45 -3.60
CA LEU A 172 -11.69 -5.30 -2.54
C LEU A 172 -11.49 -4.54 -1.22
N ALA A 173 -10.96 -3.31 -1.31
CA ALA A 173 -10.80 -2.44 -0.14
C ALA A 173 -12.15 -2.09 0.50
N ARG A 174 -13.18 -1.85 -0.31
CA ARG A 174 -14.55 -1.60 0.14
C ARG A 174 -15.17 -2.83 0.83
N GLU A 175 -15.12 -3.99 0.17
CA GLU A 175 -15.69 -5.24 0.70
C GLU A 175 -15.08 -5.64 2.05
N ASN A 176 -13.80 -5.36 2.26
CA ASN A 176 -13.09 -5.67 3.51
C ASN A 176 -13.05 -4.50 4.51
N ARG A 177 -13.77 -3.39 4.26
CA ARG A 177 -13.77 -2.17 5.10
C ARG A 177 -12.35 -1.65 5.40
N MET A 178 -11.47 -1.73 4.41
CA MET A 178 -10.09 -1.26 4.53
C MET A 178 -10.03 0.23 4.21
N PRO A 179 -9.59 1.09 5.15
CA PRO A 179 -9.35 2.49 4.86
C PRO A 179 -8.17 2.62 3.90
N ILE A 180 -8.40 3.32 2.79
CA ILE A 180 -7.39 3.67 1.79
C ILE A 180 -6.80 5.00 2.21
N ILE A 181 -5.48 5.12 2.26
CA ILE A 181 -4.83 6.39 2.59
C ILE A 181 -4.02 6.85 1.38
N VAL A 182 -4.46 7.92 0.73
CA VAL A 182 -3.82 8.52 -0.43
C VAL A 182 -2.94 9.68 0.03
N PHE A 183 -1.65 9.62 -0.27
CA PHE A 183 -0.69 10.67 0.10
C PHE A 183 0.48 10.71 -0.88
N SER A 184 1.20 11.82 -0.90
CA SER A 184 2.40 11.98 -1.71
C SER A 184 3.59 11.34 -1.00
N ILE A 185 4.35 10.50 -1.69
CA ILE A 185 5.61 9.93 -1.17
C ILE A 185 6.85 10.76 -1.54
N ARG A 186 6.68 11.95 -2.14
CA ARG A 186 7.82 12.79 -2.56
C ARG A 186 8.65 13.27 -1.38
N GLU A 187 8.00 13.56 -0.26
CA GLU A 187 8.66 13.99 0.97
C GLU A 187 9.24 12.78 1.74
N LYS A 188 10.42 12.95 2.34
CA LYS A 188 11.04 11.93 3.19
C LYS A 188 10.22 11.75 4.47
N GLY A 189 9.96 10.49 4.85
CA GLY A 189 9.19 10.17 6.05
C GLY A 189 7.68 10.32 5.88
N ALA A 190 7.18 10.52 4.66
CA ALA A 190 5.76 10.76 4.39
C ALA A 190 4.88 9.61 4.90
N ILE A 191 5.29 8.35 4.68
CA ILE A 191 4.55 7.17 5.15
C ILE A 191 4.41 7.21 6.67
N ALA A 192 5.53 7.39 7.38
CA ALA A 192 5.54 7.42 8.84
C ALA A 192 4.78 8.62 9.41
N ALA A 193 4.82 9.78 8.75
CA ALA A 193 4.06 10.96 9.13
C ALA A 193 2.54 10.71 9.03
N VAL A 194 2.10 10.10 7.94
CA VAL A 194 0.69 9.76 7.70
C VAL A 194 0.19 8.72 8.70
N LEU A 195 0.96 7.68 9.00
CA LEU A 195 0.57 6.67 10.01
C LEU A 195 0.50 7.21 11.44
N ARG A 196 1.21 8.31 11.72
CA ARG A 196 1.11 9.04 13.00
C ARG A 196 0.00 10.10 13.01
N GLY A 197 -0.77 10.24 11.93
CA GLY A 197 -1.81 11.26 11.79
C GLY A 197 -1.29 12.70 11.59
N LYS A 198 -0.01 12.85 11.21
CA LYS A 198 0.66 14.17 11.05
C LYS A 198 0.97 14.53 9.59
N GLY A 199 0.78 13.61 8.65
CA GLY A 199 1.05 13.83 7.23
C GLY A 199 -0.18 14.31 6.46
N ARG A 200 0.04 15.07 5.37
CA ARG A 200 -1.02 15.39 4.40
C ARG A 200 -1.43 14.12 3.66
N ALA A 201 -2.62 13.63 3.98
CA ALA A 201 -3.21 12.46 3.33
C ALA A 201 -4.73 12.61 3.22
N THR A 202 -5.30 11.95 2.22
CA THR A 202 -6.75 11.74 2.10
C THR A 202 -7.05 10.31 2.51
N VAL A 203 -7.85 10.14 3.56
CA VAL A 203 -8.33 8.81 3.98
C VAL A 203 -9.68 8.56 3.31
N VAL A 204 -9.78 7.51 2.51
CA VAL A 204 -11.00 7.02 1.86
C VAL A 204 -11.39 5.70 2.51
N GLY A 205 -12.41 5.71 3.36
CA GLY A 205 -13.01 4.48 3.87
C GLY A 205 -13.96 4.70 5.05
N THR A 206 -14.91 3.78 5.20
CA THR A 206 -15.93 3.77 6.28
C THR A 206 -15.40 3.33 7.63
#